data_AF-A0A1Y3TFS3-F1
#
_entry.id   AF-A0A1Y3TFS3-F1
#
_cell.length_a   1.000
_cell.length_b   1.000
_cell.length_c   1.000
_cell.angle_alpha   90.00
_cell.angle_beta   90.00
_cell.angle_gamma   90.00
#
_symmetry.space_group_name_H-M   'P 1'
#
loop_
_entity.id
_entity.type
_entity.pdbx_description
1 polymer ?
#
loop_
_entity_poly.entity_id
_entity_poly.type
_entity_poly.pdbx_seq_one_letter_code
_entity_poly.pdbx_strand_id
1 'polypeptide(L)' 'MLKSEKVIVIGIGSFIGLFILNFYFLSYILSFLVIGGDDYVLSYMMPIYSGIALIGAIIICCSYIIVKKINQLREERNK' A
#
# COMPACT_ATOMS: atom_id res chain seq x y z
N MET A 1 -19.01 -4.60 -15.30
CA MET A 1 -17.58 -4.83 -15.60
C MET A 1 -16.70 -3.94 -14.74
N LEU A 2 -15.68 -4.50 -14.09
CA LEU A 2 -14.62 -3.73 -13.44
C LEU A 2 -13.84 -2.99 -14.54
N LYS A 3 -13.78 -1.65 -14.54
CA LYS A 3 -12.79 -0.96 -15.38
C LYS A 3 -11.43 -1.17 -14.74
N SER A 4 -10.63 -2.07 -15.33
CA SER A 4 -9.30 -2.45 -14.84
C SER A 4 -8.40 -1.23 -14.61
N GLU A 5 -8.52 -0.18 -15.43
CA GLU A 5 -7.84 1.11 -15.25
C GLU A 5 -8.02 1.70 -13.85
N LYS A 6 -9.25 1.70 -13.30
CA LYS A 6 -9.51 2.29 -11.99
C LYS A 6 -8.81 1.51 -10.87
N VAL A 7 -8.72 0.18 -11.00
CA VAL A 7 -8.04 -0.66 -10.02
C VAL A 7 -6.53 -0.48 -10.09
N ILE A 8 -5.99 -0.35 -11.30
CA ILE A 8 -4.56 -0.08 -11.52
C ILE A 8 -4.17 1.27 -10.92
N VAL A 9 -4.97 2.32 -11.15
CA VAL A 9 -4.72 3.66 -10.58
C VAL A 9 -4.79 3.62 -9.05
N ILE A 10 -5.76 2.92 -8.47
CA ILE A 10 -5.84 2.73 -7.01
C ILE A 10 -4.60 2.00 -6.51
N GLY A 11 -4.19 0.90 -7.16
CA GLY A 11 -3.01 0.14 -6.74
C GLY A 11 -1.72 0.94 -6.78
N ILE A 12 -1.46 1.65 -7.88
CA ILE A 12 -0.28 2.51 -8.03
C ILE A 12 -0.31 3.65 -7.01
N GLY A 13 -1.46 4.33 -6.85
CA GLY A 13 -1.60 5.41 -5.88
C GLY A 13 -1.42 4.94 -4.44
N SER A 14 -2.00 3.79 -4.09
CA SER A 14 -1.84 3.17 -2.78
C SER A 14 -0.39 2.73 -2.53
N PHE A 15 0.29 2.17 -3.52
CA PHE A 15 1.69 1.80 -3.40
C PHE A 15 2.57 3.02 -3.13
N ILE A 16 2.46 4.07 -3.95
CA ILE A 16 3.24 5.30 -3.79
C ILE A 16 2.95 5.95 -2.43
N GLY A 17 1.68 6.07 -2.06
CA GLY A 17 1.28 6.65 -0.77
C GLY A 17 1.81 5.88 0.42
N LEU A 18 1.68 4.55 0.41
CA LEU A 18 2.20 3.69 1.47
C LEU A 18 3.73 3.67 1.49
N PHE A 19 4.39 3.73 0.34
CA PHE A 19 5.84 3.78 0.26
C PHE A 19 6.37 5.05 0.90
N ILE A 20 5.82 6.22 0.55
CA ILE A 20 6.18 7.50 1.13
C ILE A 20 5.89 7.50 2.64
N LEU A 21 4.71 7.02 3.05
CA LEU A 21 4.35 6.95 4.46
C LEU A 21 5.31 6.05 5.25
N ASN A 22 5.62 4.86 4.74
CA ASN A 22 6.57 3.95 5.38
C ASN A 22 7.95 4.58 5.44
N PHE A 23 8.41 5.21 4.36
CA PHE A 23 9.71 5.87 4.35
C PHE A 23 9.82 6.92 5.45
N TYR A 24 8.87 7.84 5.56
CA TYR A 24 8.91 8.87 6.61
C TYR A 24 8.68 8.31 8.02
N PHE A 25 7.71 7.42 8.19
CA PHE A 25 7.31 6.93 9.51
C PHE A 25 8.34 5.94 10.09
N LEU A 26 8.80 4.95 9.29
CA LEU A 26 9.83 4.02 9.74
C LEU A 26 11.19 4.70 9.82
N SER A 27 11.53 5.66 8.94
CA SER A 27 12.79 6.41 9.10
C SER A 27 12.80 7.19 10.42
N TYR A 28 11.68 7.81 10.80
CA TYR A 28 11.55 8.51 12.08
C TYR A 28 11.68 7.55 13.28
N ILE A 29 11.03 6.39 13.24
CA ILE A 29 11.14 5.36 14.28
C ILE A 29 12.57 4.81 14.38
N LEU A 30 13.20 4.53 13.23
CA LEU A 30 14.55 3.95 13.17
C LEU A 30 15.60 4.95 13.65
N SER A 31 15.39 6.25 13.43
CA SER A 31 16.25 7.32 13.94
C SER A 31 16.31 7.35 15.47
N PHE A 32 15.26 6.86 16.15
CA PHE A 32 15.24 6.71 17.61
C PHE A 32 15.91 5.40 18.09
N LEU A 33 15.94 4.37 17.24
CA LEU A 33 16.41 3.02 17.56
C LEU A 33 17.88 2.78 17.19
N VAL A 34 18.41 3.52 16.21
CA VAL A 34 19.76 3.32 15.67
C VAL A 34 20.55 4.62 15.80
N ILE A 35 21.39 4.71 16.84
CA ILE A 35 22.43 5.73 16.94
C ILE A 35 23.54 5.35 15.96
N GLY A 36 23.67 6.07 14.85
CA GLY A 36 24.76 5.88 13.88
C GLY A 36 24.40 5.06 12.62
N GLY A 37 23.25 5.35 12.00
CA GLY A 37 22.84 4.71 10.74
C GLY A 37 23.78 5.02 9.58
N ASP A 38 24.68 4.08 9.30
CA ASP A 38 25.53 4.06 8.11
C ASP A 38 24.70 3.75 6.84
N ASP A 39 25.19 4.15 5.66
CA ASP A 39 24.54 3.98 4.35
C ASP A 39 24.17 2.51 4.07
N TYR A 40 24.93 1.57 4.66
CA TYR A 40 24.65 0.14 4.59
C TYR A 40 23.29 -0.24 5.20
N VAL A 41 22.89 0.37 6.32
CA VAL A 41 21.60 0.10 6.97
C VAL A 41 20.45 0.58 6.09
N LEU A 42 20.62 1.76 5.47
CA LEU A 42 19.63 2.34 4.57
C LEU A 42 19.37 1.44 3.34
N SER A 43 20.42 0.81 2.82
CA SER A 43 20.32 -0.09 1.67
C SER A 43 19.46 -1.35 1.96
N TYR A 44 19.44 -1.85 3.19
CA TYR A 44 18.55 -2.96 3.59
C TYR A 44 17.11 -2.50 3.85
N MET A 45 16.93 -1.24 4.24
CA MET A 45 15.62 -0.69 4.57
C MET A 45 14.78 -0.35 3.34
N MET A 46 15.40 0.07 2.23
CA MET A 46 14.71 0.38 0.97
C MET A 46 13.86 -0.80 0.42
N PRO A 47 14.39 -2.03 0.31
CA PRO A 47 13.60 -3.21 -0.04
C PRO A 47 12.46 -3.50 0.95
N ILE A 48 12.70 -3.27 2.25
CA ILE A 48 11.69 -3.50 3.30
C ILE A 48 10.53 -2.50 3.16
N TYR A 49 10.84 -1.22 2.98
CA TYR A 49 9.82 -0.18 2.76
C TYR A 49 9.00 -0.46 1.49
N SER A 50 9.67 -0.87 0.41
CA SER A 50 9.00 -1.31 -0.82
C SER A 50 8.11 -2.53 -0.60
N GLY A 51 8.59 -3.54 0.14
CA GLY A 51 7.83 -4.76 0.42
C GLY A 51 6.57 -4.49 1.24
N ILE A 52 6.67 -3.68 2.29
CA ILE A 52 5.52 -3.30 3.12
C ILE A 52 4.50 -2.49 2.29
N ALA A 53 4.98 -1.55 1.48
CA ALA A 53 4.12 -0.76 0.60
C ALA A 53 3.40 -1.64 -0.44
N LEU A 54 4.09 -2.64 -1.00
CA LEU A 54 3.53 -3.59 -1.95
C LEU A 54 2.42 -4.44 -1.31
N ILE A 55 2.68 -5.01 -0.13
CA ILE A 55 1.70 -5.82 0.60
C ILE A 55 0.46 -4.98 0.92
N GLY A 56 0.65 -3.75 1.43
CA GLY A 56 -0.47 -2.86 1.73
C GLY A 56 -1.27 -2.47 0.48
N ALA A 57 -0.61 -2.20 -0.65
CA ALA A 57 -1.27 -1.90 -1.90
C ALA A 57 -2.12 -3.08 -2.40
N ILE A 58 -1.61 -4.31 -2.29
CA ILE A 58 -2.35 -5.54 -2.63
C ILE A 58 -3.60 -5.66 -1.75
N ILE A 59 -3.48 -5.47 -0.44
CA ILE A 59 -4.61 -5.54 0.50
C ILE A 59 -5.70 -4.52 0.13
N ILE A 60 -5.32 -3.28 -0.20
CA ILE A 60 -6.25 -2.22 -0.60
C ILE A 60 -6.95 -2.57 -1.92
N CYS A 61 -6.20 -3.02 -2.93
CA CYS A 61 -6.75 -3.46 -4.21
C CYS A 61 -7.75 -4.60 -4.03
N CYS A 62 -7.40 -5.64 -3.27
CA CYS A 62 -8.28 -6.77 -2.99
C CYS A 62 -9.55 -6.33 -2.27
N SER A 63 -9.41 -5.51 -1.22
CA SER A 63 -10.54 -4.96 -0.47
C SER A 63 -11.48 -4.14 -1.36
N TYR A 64 -10.94 -3.31 -2.24
CA TYR A 64 -11.73 -2.53 -3.20
C TYR A 64 -12.55 -3.43 -4.14
N ILE A 65 -11.94 -4.48 -4.67
CA ILE A 65 -12.62 -5.44 -5.56
C ILE A 65 -13.78 -6.13 -4.83
N ILE A 66 -13.55 -6.59 -3.60
CA ILE A 66 -14.54 -7.29 -2.77
C ILE A 66 -15.72 -6.36 -2.47
N VAL A 67 -15.46 -5.18 -1.90
CA VAL A 67 -16.50 -4.21 -1.53
C VAL A 67 -17.34 -3.80 -2.74
N LYS A 68 -16.69 -3.58 -3.89
CA LYS A 68 -17.40 -3.24 -5.12
C LYS A 68 -18.31 -4.36 -5.60
N LYS A 69 -17.87 -5.62 -5.52
CA LYS A 69 -18.70 -6.76 -5.89
C LYS A 69 -19.89 -6.91 -4.96
N ILE A 70 -19.70 -6.70 -3.65
CA ILE A 70 -20.79 -6.70 -2.65
C ILE A 70 -21.83 -5.61 -2.98
N ASN A 71 -21.39 -4.39 -3.29
CA ASN A 71 -22.30 -3.30 -3.64
C ASN A 71 -23.11 -3.59 -4.91
N GLN A 72 -22.48 -4.19 -5.93
CA GLN A 72 -23.19 -4.62 -7.15
C GLN A 72 -24.30 -5.64 -6.84
N LEU A 73 -23.98 -6.67 -6.05
CA LEU A 73 -24.97 -7.68 -5.66
C LEU A 73 -26.11 -7.09 -4.83
N ARG A 74 -25.81 -6.10 -3.98
CA ARG A 74 -26.82 -5.39 -3.18
C ARG A 74 -27.75 -4.56 -4.05
N GLU A 75 -27.23 -3.88 -5.07
CA GLU A 75 -28.04 -3.13 -6.05
C GLU A 75 -28.92 -4.06 -6.89
N GLU A 76 -28.40 -5.22 -7.33
CA GLU A 76 -29.16 -6.24 -8.05
C GLU A 76 -30.29 -6.83 -7.21
N ARG A 77 -30.08 -7.02 -5.90
CA ARG A 77 -31.09 -7.53 -4.95
C ARG A 77 -32.17 -6.51 -4.57
N ASN A 78 -31.87 -5.21 -4.66
CA ASN A 78 -32.80 -4.13 -4.32
C ASN A 78 -33.58 -3.59 -5.53
N LYS A 79 -33.30 -4.13 -6.72
CA LYS A 79 -34.07 -3.93 -7.95
C LYS A 79 -35.16 -4.98 -8.08
#